data_AF-A0A4Q2ZX20-F1
#
_entry.id   AF-A0A4Q2ZX20-F1
#
_cell.length_a   1.000
_cell.length_b   1.000
_cell.length_c   1.000
_cell.angle_alpha   90.00
_cell.angle_beta   90.00
_cell.angle_gamma   90.00
#
_symmetry.space_group_name_H-M   'P 1'
#
loop_
_entity.id
_entity.type
_entity.pdbx_description
1 polymer ?
#
loop_
_entity_poly.entity_id
_entity_poly.type
_entity_poly.pdbx_seq_one_letter_code
_entity_poly.pdbx_strand_id
1 'polypeptide(L)'
;MDSLIRFGTILACCFAGAVAQAQTIPALKPGVTVWVYDTGEEMRELPVLVDGQTPNVSADFDTIDFSTPWESTYGTPLAEHYVGHAWGRMVISTGGTYEFRLTSDDGAKWFLG
;
A
#
# COMPACT_ATOMS: atom_id res chain seq x y z
N MET A 1 -46.59 -13.58 -62.12
CA MET A 1 -45.33 -13.00 -62.61
C MET A 1 -45.14 -11.69 -61.86
N ASP A 2 -44.34 -11.51 -60.82
CA ASP A 2 -43.45 -12.37 -60.05
C ASP A 2 -43.33 -11.78 -58.63
N SER A 3 -43.35 -12.66 -57.63
CA SER A 3 -43.08 -12.35 -56.22
C SER A 3 -41.57 -12.29 -56.01
N LEU A 4 -41.06 -11.20 -55.42
CA LEU A 4 -39.67 -11.12 -54.97
C LEU A 4 -39.63 -10.91 -53.46
N ILE A 5 -39.57 -12.03 -52.74
CA ILE A 5 -39.25 -12.09 -51.31
C ILE A 5 -37.76 -11.77 -51.16
N ARG A 6 -37.43 -10.63 -50.56
CA ARG A 6 -36.06 -10.28 -50.16
C ARG A 6 -35.77 -10.92 -48.80
N PHE A 7 -34.92 -11.95 -48.79
CA PHE A 7 -34.35 -12.49 -47.55
C PHE A 7 -33.34 -11.47 -46.99
N GLY A 8 -33.71 -10.82 -45.88
CA GLY A 8 -32.79 -9.97 -45.12
C GLY A 8 -31.83 -10.83 -44.31
N THR A 9 -30.53 -10.73 -44.62
CA THR A 9 -29.47 -11.35 -43.82
C THR A 9 -29.32 -10.58 -42.50
N ILE A 10 -29.72 -11.18 -41.39
CA ILE A 10 -29.42 -10.67 -40.04
C ILE A 10 -27.98 -11.11 -39.71
N LEU A 11 -27.06 -10.16 -39.69
CA LEU A 11 -25.69 -10.36 -39.21
C LEU A 11 -25.72 -10.37 -37.68
N ALA A 12 -25.68 -11.56 -37.08
CA ALA A 12 -25.52 -11.71 -35.64
C ALA A 12 -24.07 -11.37 -35.25
N CYS A 13 -23.82 -10.14 -34.78
CA CYS A 13 -22.56 -9.77 -34.16
C CYS A 13 -22.45 -10.44 -32.78
N CYS A 14 -21.72 -11.55 -32.71
CA CYS A 14 -21.28 -12.12 -31.43
C CYS A 14 -20.26 -11.16 -30.80
N PHE A 15 -20.68 -10.39 -29.79
CA PHE A 15 -19.72 -9.72 -28.91
C PHE A 15 -19.01 -10.79 -28.07
N ALA A 16 -17.79 -11.14 -28.46
CA ALA A 16 -16.89 -11.89 -27.59
C ALA A 16 -16.56 -10.99 -26.40
N GLY A 17 -17.21 -11.22 -25.26
CA GLY A 17 -16.87 -10.55 -24.01
C GLY A 17 -15.44 -10.88 -23.63
N ALA A 18 -14.57 -9.88 -23.54
CA ALA A 18 -13.24 -10.05 -22.99
C ALA A 18 -13.39 -10.46 -21.52
N VAL A 19 -12.99 -11.69 -21.19
CA VAL A 19 -12.83 -12.13 -19.81
C VAL A 19 -11.66 -11.33 -19.23
N ALA A 20 -11.93 -10.47 -18.27
CA ALA A 20 -10.87 -9.83 -17.49
C ALA A 20 -10.12 -10.94 -16.76
N GLN A 21 -8.86 -11.16 -17.13
CA GLN A 21 -7.98 -12.04 -16.37
C GLN A 21 -7.77 -11.40 -15.00
N ALA A 22 -8.34 -12.03 -13.96
CA ALA A 22 -8.04 -11.64 -12.59
C ALA A 22 -6.52 -11.71 -12.41
N GLN A 23 -5.90 -10.56 -12.16
CA GLN A 23 -4.49 -10.55 -11.80
C GLN A 23 -4.33 -11.42 -10.55
N THR A 24 -3.56 -12.49 -10.66
CA THR A 24 -3.20 -13.30 -9.50
C THR A 24 -2.29 -12.44 -8.65
N ILE A 25 -2.84 -11.75 -7.66
CA ILE A 25 -2.06 -11.04 -6.65
C ILE A 25 -1.26 -12.13 -5.93
N PRO A 26 0.09 -12.05 -5.89
CA PRO A 26 0.88 -12.95 -5.08
C PRO A 26 0.32 -12.99 -3.66
N ALA A 27 0.32 -14.15 -3.01
CA ALA A 27 -0.21 -14.28 -1.66
C ALA A 27 0.43 -13.22 -0.75
N LEU A 28 -0.38 -12.27 -0.28
CA LEU A 28 0.07 -11.22 0.62
C LEU A 28 0.13 -11.79 2.04
N LYS A 29 1.21 -11.50 2.74
CA LYS A 29 1.28 -11.69 4.19
C LYS A 29 0.48 -10.57 4.86
N PRO A 30 -0.36 -10.88 5.88
CA PRO A 30 -0.99 -9.84 6.69
C PRO A 30 0.03 -8.91 7.35
N GLY A 31 -0.34 -7.64 7.49
CA GLY A 31 0.45 -6.63 8.17
C GLY A 31 1.17 -5.65 7.24
N VAL A 32 2.13 -4.95 7.83
CA VAL A 32 3.01 -3.97 7.18
C VAL A 32 4.46 -4.26 7.50
N THR A 33 5.36 -3.86 6.61
CA THR A 33 6.78 -3.81 6.91
C THR A 33 7.12 -2.42 7.43
N VAL A 34 7.90 -2.37 8.50
CA VAL A 34 8.32 -1.14 9.16
C VAL A 34 9.84 -1.05 9.18
N TRP A 35 10.36 0.10 8.75
CA TRP A 35 11.74 0.51 8.93
C TRP A 35 11.82 1.72 9.86
N VAL A 36 12.76 1.69 10.80
CA VAL A 36 13.03 2.82 11.70
C VAL A 36 14.49 3.22 11.58
N TYR A 37 14.72 4.51 11.42
CA TYR A 37 16.04 5.10 11.26
C TYR A 37 16.29 6.06 12.41
N ASP A 38 17.43 5.88 13.08
CA ASP A 38 17.95 6.86 14.02
C ASP A 38 18.49 8.06 13.24
N THR A 39 18.02 9.25 13.60
CA THR A 39 18.46 10.51 13.00
C THR A 39 19.53 11.19 13.85
N GLY A 40 19.62 10.85 15.14
CA GLY A 40 20.57 11.41 16.09
C GLY A 40 20.32 12.88 16.48
N GLU A 41 19.29 13.53 15.94
CA GLU A 41 19.01 14.95 16.18
C GLU A 41 17.50 15.27 16.22
N GLU A 42 17.16 16.42 16.82
CA GLU A 42 15.78 16.92 16.85
C GLU A 42 15.30 17.26 15.44
N MET A 43 14.17 16.68 15.02
CA MET A 43 13.57 16.93 13.72
C MET A 43 12.47 17.98 13.83
N ARG A 44 12.46 18.94 12.89
CA ARG A 44 11.34 19.90 12.72
C ARG A 44 10.50 19.67 11.48
N GLU A 45 10.99 18.80 10.61
CA GLU A 45 10.33 18.32 9.41
C GLU A 45 10.81 16.90 9.13
N LEU A 46 10.15 16.20 8.21
CA LEU A 46 10.58 14.86 7.83
C LEU A 46 11.97 14.94 7.18
N PRO A 47 12.98 14.23 7.71
CA PRO A 47 14.34 14.29 7.18
C PRO A 47 14.42 13.58 5.83
N VAL A 48 15.42 13.98 5.04
CA VAL A 48 15.80 13.23 3.85
C VAL A 48 16.78 12.14 4.29
N LEU A 49 16.39 10.87 4.14
CA LEU A 49 17.26 9.74 4.43
C LEU A 49 18.41 9.67 3.42
N VAL A 50 19.59 9.26 3.88
CA VAL A 50 20.72 8.99 3.01
C VAL A 50 20.40 7.75 2.17
N ASP A 51 20.69 7.81 0.87
CA ASP A 51 20.44 6.69 -0.02
C ASP A 51 21.25 5.45 0.41
N GLY A 52 20.58 4.29 0.42
CA GLY A 52 21.17 3.03 0.88
C GLY A 52 21.43 2.94 2.39
N GLN A 53 20.96 3.88 3.22
CA GLN A 53 21.06 3.77 4.67
C GLN A 53 20.33 2.53 5.18
N THR A 54 21.01 1.72 5.99
CA THR A 54 20.41 0.55 6.65
C THR A 54 19.54 1.02 7.82
N PRO A 55 18.30 0.54 7.96
CA PRO A 55 17.47 0.90 9.10
C PRO A 55 17.99 0.27 10.40
N ASN A 56 17.79 0.98 11.51
CA ASN A 56 18.09 0.49 12.86
C ASN A 56 17.12 -0.63 13.28
N VAL A 57 15.89 -0.59 12.77
CA VAL A 57 14.86 -1.63 12.93
C VAL A 57 14.26 -1.98 11.58
N SER A 58 14.15 -3.26 11.28
CA SER A 58 13.43 -3.77 10.12
C SER A 58 12.60 -4.99 10.49
N ALA A 59 11.29 -4.83 10.61
CA ALA A 59 10.39 -5.90 11.04
C ALA A 59 8.99 -5.76 10.42
N ASP A 60 8.25 -6.86 10.43
CA ASP A 60 6.84 -6.87 10.05
C ASP A 60 5.95 -6.72 11.30
N PHE A 61 4.87 -5.96 11.17
CA PHE A 61 3.88 -5.74 12.20
C PHE A 61 2.48 -6.03 11.67
N ASP A 62 1.65 -6.68 12.48
CA ASP A 62 0.27 -7.02 12.08
C ASP A 62 -0.65 -5.78 12.05
N THR A 63 -0.37 -4.78 12.89
CA THR A 63 -1.14 -3.54 13.00
C THR A 63 -0.23 -2.30 13.02
N ILE A 64 -0.77 -1.16 12.57
CA ILE A 64 -0.14 0.16 12.72
C ILE A 64 -0.69 0.79 14.01
N ASP A 65 -0.03 0.50 15.13
CA ASP A 65 -0.33 1.07 16.44
C ASP A 65 0.95 1.00 17.29
N PHE A 66 1.71 2.10 17.30
CA PHE A 66 3.05 2.13 17.89
C PHE A 66 3.10 3.16 19.01
N SER A 67 3.53 2.72 20.20
CA SER A 67 3.62 3.57 21.40
C SER A 67 4.82 3.25 22.30
N THR A 68 5.60 2.23 21.95
CA THR A 68 6.78 1.81 22.71
C THR A 68 8.07 2.17 21.98
N PRO A 69 9.19 2.31 22.70
CA PRO A 69 10.50 2.40 22.08
C PRO A 69 10.78 1.23 21.12
N TRP A 70 11.61 1.49 20.12
CA TRP A 70 11.96 0.53 19.09
C TRP A 70 13.24 -0.22 19.45
N GLU A 71 13.20 -1.54 19.45
CA GLU A 71 14.38 -2.38 19.72
C GLU A 71 15.36 -2.35 18.54
N SER A 72 16.47 -1.64 18.71
CA SER A 72 17.48 -1.49 17.66
C SER A 72 18.36 -2.73 17.53
N THR A 73 18.70 -3.07 16.28
CA THR A 73 19.74 -4.08 15.98
C THR A 73 21.13 -3.65 16.47
N TYR A 74 21.34 -2.36 16.74
CA TYR A 74 22.61 -1.81 17.23
C TYR A 74 22.69 -1.71 18.76
N GLY A 75 21.69 -2.21 19.50
CA GLY A 75 21.75 -2.47 20.94
C GLY A 75 21.12 -1.41 21.85
N THR A 76 21.02 -0.15 21.43
CA THR A 76 20.30 0.89 22.19
C THR A 76 18.89 1.07 21.61
N PRO A 77 17.81 0.89 22.41
CA PRO A 77 16.47 1.16 21.94
C PRO A 77 16.28 2.61 21.50
N LEU A 78 15.51 2.83 20.44
CA LEU A 78 15.19 4.15 19.92
C LEU A 78 13.85 4.62 20.49
N ALA A 79 13.88 5.62 21.36
CA ALA A 79 12.70 6.25 21.93
C ALA A 79 12.45 7.67 21.39
N GLU A 80 13.48 8.32 20.87
CA GLU A 80 13.46 9.72 20.41
C GLU A 80 14.29 9.85 19.13
N HIS A 81 14.16 10.98 18.43
CA HIS A 81 14.98 11.35 17.27
C HIS A 81 15.06 10.25 16.19
N TYR A 82 13.91 9.66 15.84
CA TYR A 82 13.84 8.63 14.81
C TYR A 82 12.75 8.94 13.78
N VAL A 83 12.95 8.45 12.56
CA VAL A 83 11.91 8.44 11.53
C VAL A 83 11.50 7.01 11.20
N GLY A 84 10.20 6.76 11.20
CA GLY A 84 9.60 5.47 10.86
C GLY A 84 8.96 5.51 9.46
N HIS A 85 9.15 4.44 8.70
CA HIS A 85 8.43 4.15 7.47
C HIS A 85 7.64 2.87 7.65
N ALA A 86 6.32 2.93 7.46
CA ALA A 86 5.47 1.75 7.38
C ALA A 86 4.89 1.67 5.96
N TRP A 87 5.05 0.52 5.28
CA TRP A 87 4.47 0.31 3.95
C TRP A 87 3.90 -1.10 3.82
N GLY A 88 2.95 -1.22 2.89
CA GLY A 88 2.25 -2.46 2.62
C GLY A 88 1.28 -2.32 1.47
N ARG A 89 0.44 -3.33 1.29
CA ARG A 89 -0.65 -3.33 0.31
C ARG A 89 -1.97 -3.48 1.03
N MET A 90 -2.96 -2.71 0.61
CA MET A 90 -4.32 -2.79 1.14
C MET A 90 -5.21 -3.53 0.16
N VAL A 91 -5.87 -4.60 0.60
CA VAL A 91 -6.85 -5.33 -0.21
C VAL A 91 -8.23 -4.78 0.12
N ILE A 92 -8.89 -4.19 -0.88
CA ILE A 92 -10.26 -3.70 -0.79
C ILE A 92 -11.19 -4.72 -1.46
N SER A 93 -11.94 -5.49 -0.67
CA SER A 93 -12.83 -6.54 -1.17
C SER A 93 -14.18 -6.01 -1.67
N THR A 94 -14.63 -4.87 -1.12
CA THR A 94 -15.91 -4.25 -1.46
C THR A 94 -15.64 -2.81 -1.86
N GLY A 95 -16.13 -2.37 -3.02
CA GLY A 95 -16.02 -0.97 -3.43
C GLY A 95 -16.79 -0.05 -2.47
N GLY A 96 -16.28 1.16 -2.25
CA GLY A 96 -16.92 2.12 -1.37
C GLY A 96 -16.07 3.37 -1.14
N THR A 97 -16.59 4.28 -0.31
CA THR A 97 -15.84 5.43 0.21
C THR A 97 -15.20 5.02 1.52
N TYR A 98 -13.90 5.28 1.65
CA TYR A 98 -13.12 5.00 2.86
C TYR A 98 -12.54 6.31 3.40
N GLU A 99 -12.64 6.48 4.71
CA GLU A 99 -12.02 7.58 5.42
C GLU A 99 -10.82 7.04 6.21
N PHE A 100 -9.66 7.67 6.04
CA PHE A 100 -8.44 7.31 6.75
C PHE A 100 -8.17 8.33 7.85
N ARG A 101 -7.77 7.84 9.03
CA ARG A 101 -7.30 8.66 10.14
C ARG A 101 -5.87 8.29 10.47
N LEU A 102 -5.02 9.30 10.59
CA LEU A 102 -3.66 9.17 11.10
C LEU A 102 -3.56 9.99 12.38
N THR A 103 -3.13 9.33 13.46
CA THR A 103 -2.76 9.99 14.71
C THR A 103 -1.28 9.76 14.92
N SER A 104 -0.53 10.84 15.12
CA SER A 104 0.92 10.81 15.26
C SER A 104 1.36 11.95 16.14
N ASP A 105 2.42 11.69 16.90
CA ASP A 105 3.24 12.64 17.63
C ASP A 105 4.68 12.20 17.33
N ASP A 106 5.55 12.98 16.71
CA ASP A 106 5.49 14.43 16.46
C ASP A 106 4.82 14.83 15.13
N GLY A 107 4.89 13.98 14.09
CA GLY A 107 4.34 14.29 12.77
C GLY A 107 4.48 13.15 11.78
N ALA A 108 3.55 13.08 10.82
CA ALA A 108 3.53 11.99 9.84
C ALA A 108 2.92 12.42 8.51
N LYS A 109 3.22 11.63 7.47
CA LYS A 109 2.57 11.69 6.16
C LYS A 109 2.01 10.32 5.82
N TRP A 110 0.87 10.32 5.15
CA TRP A 110 0.24 9.10 4.63
C TRP A 110 0.04 9.23 3.13
N PHE A 111 0.30 8.14 2.41
CA PHE A 111 0.21 8.07 0.96
C PHE A 111 -0.56 6.81 0.56
N LEU A 112 -1.38 6.95 -0.49
CA LEU A 112 -2.06 5.85 -1.17
C LEU A 112 -1.89 6.09 -2.68
N GLY A 113 -1.55 5.04 -3.43
CA GLY A 113 -1.25 5.12 -4.87
C GLY A 113 -1.30 3.77 -5.55
#